data_AF-A0A6M3JNQ0-F1
#
_entry.id   AF-A0A6M3JNQ0-F1
#
_cell.length_a   1.000
_cell.length_b   1.000
_cell.length_c   1.000
_cell.angle_alpha   90.00
_cell.angle_beta   90.00
_cell.angle_gamma   90.00
#
_symmetry.space_group_name_H-M   'P 1'
#
loop_
_entity.id
_entity.type
_entity.pdbx_description
1 polymer ?
#
loop_
_entity_poly.entity_id
_entity_poly.type
_entity_poly.pdbx_seq_one_letter_code
_entity_poly.pdbx_strand_id
1 'polypeptide(L)'
;MANIGLIRVDPEKAADGAWFTFYDPGDGTEPIRVRVRRINHGPYQAAVLRALKPFRAEMMKTEEDGEEGWSPERRLAIVGPVVARHLVTDWSGIEEDVEEEVVDTTVANAEGTPPAPTIVRRSAPVPFSVEKCAEYLSDPSYRDFYDFVIMSSASREAFRLEQREVASGN
;
A
#
# COMPACT_ATOMS: atom_id res chain seq x y z
N MET A 1 25.53 17.82 -26.75
CA MET A 1 25.54 16.51 -26.05
C MET A 1 25.18 16.75 -24.60
N ALA A 2 24.01 16.27 -24.15
CA ALA A 2 23.56 16.49 -22.77
C ALA A 2 24.29 15.54 -21.81
N ASN A 3 24.86 16.09 -20.74
CA ASN A 3 25.63 15.35 -19.74
C ASN A 3 24.67 14.58 -18.82
N ILE A 4 24.58 13.26 -19.01
CA ILE A 4 23.72 12.33 -18.26
C ILE A 4 23.97 12.36 -16.73
N GLY A 5 25.14 12.85 -16.29
CA GLY A 5 25.48 12.99 -14.87
C GLY A 5 24.75 14.11 -14.12
N LEU A 6 24.03 15.00 -14.83
CA LEU A 6 23.34 16.15 -14.24
C LEU A 6 21.83 15.96 -14.04
N ILE A 7 21.30 14.76 -14.27
CA ILE A 7 19.93 14.38 -13.85
C ILE A 7 19.94 14.14 -12.33
N ARG A 8 20.25 15.20 -11.56
CA ARG A 8 19.93 15.23 -10.14
C ARG A 8 18.42 15.20 -10.04
N VAL A 9 17.93 14.19 -9.33
CA VAL A 9 16.50 14.07 -8.99
C VAL A 9 16.12 15.33 -8.25
N ASP A 10 15.17 16.08 -8.81
CA ASP A 10 14.63 17.26 -8.17
C ASP A 10 13.99 16.85 -6.82
N PRO A 11 14.49 17.36 -5.69
CA PRO A 11 14.01 16.96 -4.37
C PRO A 11 12.56 17.40 -4.11
N GLU A 12 12.08 18.46 -4.75
CA GLU A 12 10.69 18.91 -4.60
C GLU A 12 9.74 17.98 -5.33
N LYS A 13 10.06 17.58 -6.57
CA LYS A 13 9.27 16.57 -7.30
C LYS A 13 9.35 15.18 -6.67
N ALA A 14 10.47 14.84 -6.03
CA ALA A 14 10.57 13.61 -5.27
C ALA A 14 9.69 13.59 -4.01
N ALA A 15 9.25 14.78 -3.53
CA ALA A 15 8.31 14.89 -2.43
C ALA A 15 6.87 14.57 -2.86
N ASP A 16 6.51 14.73 -4.13
CA ASP A 16 5.15 14.44 -4.60
C ASP A 16 4.87 12.93 -4.79
N GLY A 17 5.93 12.12 -4.94
CA GLY A 17 5.81 10.67 -5.09
C GLY A 17 5.38 10.22 -6.49
N ALA A 18 5.67 8.97 -6.81
CA ALA A 18 5.44 8.36 -8.11
C ALA A 18 4.34 7.31 -8.08
N TRP A 19 3.61 7.16 -9.18
CA TRP A 19 2.56 6.15 -9.31
C TRP A 19 3.15 4.78 -9.63
N PHE A 20 2.72 3.77 -8.88
CA PHE A 20 3.08 2.38 -9.07
C PHE A 20 1.82 1.53 -9.16
N THR A 21 1.84 0.53 -10.04
CA THR A 21 0.77 -0.46 -10.15
C THR A 21 1.05 -1.60 -9.17
N PHE A 22 0.16 -1.81 -8.20
CA PHE A 22 0.22 -2.91 -7.24
C PHE A 22 -0.32 -4.20 -7.85
N TYR A 23 -1.49 -4.10 -8.49
CA TYR A 23 -2.18 -5.23 -9.09
C TYR A 23 -2.76 -4.81 -10.44
N ASP A 24 -2.44 -5.59 -11.48
CA ASP A 24 -3.02 -5.47 -12.81
C ASP A 24 -3.79 -6.76 -13.11
N PRO A 25 -5.12 -6.73 -13.05
CA PRO A 25 -5.96 -7.91 -13.28
C PRO A 25 -5.98 -8.36 -14.74
N GLY A 26 -5.51 -7.55 -15.70
CA GLY A 26 -5.45 -7.88 -17.12
C GLY A 26 -6.80 -8.00 -17.87
N ASP A 27 -7.92 -8.23 -17.17
CA ASP A 27 -9.24 -8.47 -17.75
C ASP A 27 -10.26 -7.38 -17.38
N GLY A 28 -10.20 -6.24 -18.09
CA GLY A 28 -11.23 -5.18 -18.10
C GLY A 28 -11.48 -4.44 -16.78
N THR A 29 -10.80 -4.82 -15.71
CA THR A 29 -10.88 -4.24 -14.37
C THR A 29 -9.77 -3.21 -14.18
N GLU A 30 -10.06 -2.14 -13.45
CA GLU A 30 -9.08 -1.06 -13.26
C GLU A 30 -7.92 -1.55 -12.37
N PRO A 31 -6.66 -1.26 -12.74
CA PRO A 31 -5.52 -1.66 -11.93
C PRO A 31 -5.47 -0.87 -10.62
N ILE A 32 -5.04 -1.55 -9.56
CA ILE A 32 -4.77 -0.89 -8.27
C ILE A 32 -3.48 -0.11 -8.41
N ARG A 33 -3.55 1.21 -8.27
CA ARG A 33 -2.38 2.10 -8.33
C ARG A 33 -2.19 2.82 -7.01
N VAL A 34 -0.94 2.99 -6.62
CA VAL A 34 -0.55 3.64 -5.37
C VAL A 34 0.52 4.68 -5.68
N ARG A 35 0.36 5.88 -5.14
CA ARG A 35 1.34 6.95 -5.26
C ARG A 35 2.27 6.94 -4.06
N VAL A 36 3.54 6.61 -4.32
CA VAL A 36 4.55 6.33 -3.30
C VAL A 36 5.71 7.33 -3.36
N ARG A 37 6.06 7.94 -2.23
CA ARG A 37 7.24 8.78 -2.03
C ARG A 37 8.50 7.95 -1.80
N ARG A 38 9.65 8.61 -1.89
CA ARG A 38 10.95 7.97 -1.64
C ARG A 38 11.17 7.63 -0.17
N ILE A 39 11.75 6.47 0.07
CA ILE A 39 12.15 6.01 1.42
C ILE A 39 13.23 6.89 2.09
N ASN A 40 14.01 7.62 1.28
CA ASN A 40 15.04 8.54 1.79
C ASN A 40 14.49 9.94 2.11
N HIS A 41 13.16 10.09 2.18
CA HIS A 41 12.52 11.31 2.63
C HIS A 41 12.84 11.55 4.11
N GLY A 42 13.54 12.64 4.43
CA GLY A 42 14.02 12.94 5.79
C GLY A 42 12.92 12.86 6.88
N PRO A 43 11.72 13.43 6.65
CA PRO A 43 10.61 13.31 7.59
C PRO A 43 10.18 11.86 7.89
N TYR A 44 10.22 10.97 6.89
CA TYR A 44 9.90 9.55 7.09
C TYR A 44 10.92 8.89 8.03
N GLN A 45 12.22 9.07 7.78
CA GLN A 45 13.27 8.47 8.61
C GLN A 45 13.20 8.97 10.06
N ALA A 46 12.97 10.27 10.25
CA ALA A 46 12.79 10.86 11.57
C ALA A 46 11.56 10.29 12.29
N ALA A 47 10.45 10.08 11.57
CA ALA A 47 9.23 9.51 12.13
C ALA A 47 9.40 8.05 12.52
N VAL A 48 10.06 7.22 11.69
CA VAL A 48 10.36 5.82 12.02
C VAL A 48 11.24 5.73 13.26
N LEU A 49 12.32 6.52 13.33
CA LEU A 49 13.20 6.55 14.50
C LEU A 49 12.45 6.98 15.75
N ARG A 50 11.54 7.96 15.64
CA ARG A 50 10.71 8.41 16.76
C ARG A 50 9.74 7.33 17.23
N ALA A 51 9.09 6.62 16.30
CA ALA A 51 8.12 5.58 16.60
C ALA A 51 8.78 4.34 17.26
N LEU A 52 9.97 3.96 16.80
CA LEU A 52 10.70 2.81 17.35
C LEU A 52 11.50 3.12 18.62
N LYS A 53 11.78 4.40 18.92
CA LYS A 53 12.57 4.82 20.08
C LYS A 53 12.12 4.19 21.42
N PRO A 54 10.81 4.12 21.75
CA PRO A 54 10.35 3.52 23.01
C PRO A 54 10.68 2.04 23.15
N PHE A 55 10.83 1.34 22.02
CA PHE A 55 11.00 -0.11 21.97
C PHE A 55 12.46 -0.55 21.78
N ARG A 56 13.40 0.39 21.77
CA ARG A 56 14.82 0.10 21.48
C ARG A 56 15.44 -0.92 22.43
N ALA A 57 15.06 -0.89 23.72
CA ALA A 57 15.56 -1.85 24.70
C ALA A 57 15.03 -3.27 24.42
N GLU A 58 13.76 -3.38 24.03
CA GLU A 58 13.12 -4.63 23.67
C GLU A 58 13.69 -5.23 22.38
N MET A 59 13.95 -4.40 21.37
CA MET A 59 14.62 -4.81 20.13
C MET A 59 16.04 -5.35 20.32
N MET A 60 16.70 -5.00 21.42
CA MET A 60 18.06 -5.44 21.74
C MET A 60 18.07 -6.69 22.63
N LYS A 61 16.91 -7.13 23.13
CA LYS A 61 16.79 -8.41 23.81
C LYS A 61 16.88 -9.52 22.76
N THR A 62 17.80 -10.46 22.96
CA THR A 62 17.98 -11.63 22.10
C THR A 62 17.06 -12.76 22.54
N GLU A 63 16.66 -13.64 21.61
CA GLU A 63 15.79 -14.81 21.88
C GLU A 63 16.33 -15.75 22.98
N GLU A 64 17.62 -15.64 23.35
CA GLU A 64 18.24 -16.37 24.46
C GLU A 64 17.57 -16.16 25.82
N ASP A 65 16.83 -15.07 26.03
CA ASP A 65 16.18 -14.75 27.31
C ASP A 65 14.81 -15.42 27.51
N GLY A 66 14.30 -16.17 26.53
CA GLY A 66 13.01 -16.90 26.64
C GLY A 66 11.76 -16.00 26.73
N GLU A 67 11.91 -14.68 26.59
CA GLU A 67 10.79 -13.75 26.40
C GLU A 67 10.38 -13.71 24.92
N GLU A 68 9.08 -13.55 24.65
CA GLU A 68 8.53 -13.35 23.31
C GLU A 68 9.20 -12.11 22.70
N GLY A 69 10.20 -12.35 21.84
CA GLY A 69 11.09 -11.34 21.33
C GLY A 69 10.40 -10.34 20.39
N TRP A 70 11.20 -9.41 19.86
CA TRP A 70 10.72 -8.42 18.92
C TRP A 70 10.17 -9.06 17.63
N SER A 71 8.84 -9.18 17.52
CA SER A 71 8.20 -9.82 16.38
C SER A 71 8.10 -8.89 15.16
N PRO A 72 8.18 -9.44 13.93
CA PRO A 72 7.93 -8.68 12.69
C PRO A 72 6.56 -8.01 12.67
N GLU A 73 5.54 -8.65 13.22
CA GLU A 73 4.17 -8.15 13.29
C GLU A 73 4.06 -6.93 14.20
N ARG A 74 4.74 -6.95 15.35
CA ARG A 74 4.78 -5.80 16.26
C ARG A 74 5.48 -4.62 15.63
N ARG A 75 6.57 -4.87 14.89
CA ARG A 75 7.22 -3.84 14.08
C ARG A 75 6.28 -3.28 13.03
N LEU A 76 5.53 -4.13 12.33
CA LEU A 76 4.56 -3.72 11.31
C LEU A 76 3.47 -2.83 11.92
N ALA A 77 2.89 -3.21 13.05
CA ALA A 77 1.87 -2.42 13.75
C ALA A 77 2.36 -1.02 14.16
N ILE A 78 3.66 -0.85 14.42
CA ILE A 78 4.25 0.45 14.80
C ILE A 78 4.67 1.28 13.57
N VAL A 79 5.25 0.62 12.57
CA VAL A 79 5.84 1.30 11.40
C VAL A 79 4.81 1.51 10.29
N GLY A 80 3.80 0.65 10.17
CA GLY A 80 2.70 0.74 9.19
C GLY A 80 2.05 2.11 9.13
N PRO A 81 1.63 2.72 10.26
CA PRO A 81 1.06 4.07 10.27
C PRO A 81 2.06 5.15 9.83
N VAL A 82 3.35 4.95 10.10
CA VAL A 82 4.42 5.86 9.66
C VAL A 82 4.61 5.78 8.14
N VAL A 83 4.57 4.57 7.57
CA VAL A 83 4.63 4.34 6.12
C VAL A 83 3.41 4.95 5.43
N ALA A 84 2.20 4.70 5.94
CA ALA A 84 0.96 5.27 5.43
C ALA A 84 1.03 6.79 5.35
N ARG A 85 1.50 7.44 6.42
CA ARG A 85 1.53 8.90 6.53
C ARG A 85 2.61 9.56 5.67
N HIS A 86 3.74 8.90 5.47
CA HIS A 86 4.93 9.55 4.91
C HIS A 86 5.39 8.99 3.57
N LEU A 87 4.99 7.78 3.21
CA LEU A 87 5.35 7.16 1.94
C LEU A 87 4.16 7.05 1.01
N VAL A 88 2.95 6.78 1.48
CA VAL A 88 1.77 6.76 0.60
C VAL A 88 1.13 8.15 0.57
N THR A 89 0.85 8.65 -0.63
CA THR A 89 0.25 9.98 -0.83
C THR A 89 -1.12 9.94 -1.46
N ASP A 90 -1.40 8.88 -2.22
CA ASP A 90 -2.65 8.70 -2.93
C ASP A 90 -2.78 7.23 -3.37
N TRP A 91 -3.99 6.80 -3.71
CA TRP A 91 -4.25 5.53 -4.36
C TRP A 91 -5.48 5.60 -5.28
N SER A 92 -5.61 4.65 -6.19
CA SER A 92 -6.80 4.49 -7.04
C SER A 92 -7.08 3.02 -7.32
N GLY A 93 -8.35 2.66 -7.50
CA GLY A 93 -8.76 1.31 -7.88
C GLY A 93 -8.89 0.34 -6.72
N ILE A 94 -8.85 0.81 -5.47
CA ILE A 94 -9.16 -0.03 -4.30
C ILE A 94 -10.67 -0.06 -4.09
N GLU A 95 -11.23 -1.26 -4.01
CA GLU A 95 -12.63 -1.50 -3.70
C GLU A 95 -12.73 -2.40 -2.46
N GLU A 96 -13.71 -2.13 -1.61
CA GLU A 96 -14.02 -2.95 -0.43
C GLU A 96 -15.35 -3.66 -0.66
N ASP A 97 -15.39 -4.97 -0.36
CA ASP A 97 -16.63 -5.75 -0.40
C ASP A 97 -17.54 -5.28 0.75
N VAL A 98 -18.68 -4.69 0.40
CA VAL A 98 -19.56 -4.03 1.38
C VAL A 98 -20.57 -5.02 1.95
N GLU A 99 -21.19 -5.86 1.11
CA GLU A 99 -22.18 -6.85 1.52
C GLU A 99 -22.24 -8.03 0.52
N GLU A 100 -22.34 -9.27 1.03
CA GLU A 100 -22.83 -10.43 0.28
C GLU A 100 -24.35 -10.51 0.43
N GLU A 101 -25.09 -9.99 -0.54
CA GLU A 101 -26.55 -10.13 -0.56
C GLU A 101 -26.89 -11.50 -1.18
N VAL A 102 -27.37 -12.43 -0.36
CA VAL A 102 -27.94 -13.70 -0.83
C VAL A 102 -29.34 -13.40 -1.36
N VAL A 103 -29.48 -13.29 -2.68
CA VAL A 103 -30.79 -13.16 -3.31
C VAL A 103 -31.39 -14.57 -3.40
N ASP A 104 -32.40 -14.82 -2.56
CA ASP A 104 -33.21 -16.04 -2.64
C ASP A 104 -34.09 -15.95 -3.89
N THR A 105 -33.64 -16.56 -4.98
CA THR A 105 -34.40 -16.61 -6.23
C THR A 105 -35.53 -17.61 -6.06
N THR A 106 -36.65 -17.21 -5.44
CA THR A 106 -37.83 -18.09 -5.19
C THR A 106 -38.64 -18.41 -6.45
N VAL A 107 -38.02 -18.47 -7.63
CA VAL A 107 -38.71 -18.88 -8.86
C VAL A 107 -38.58 -20.39 -8.98
N ALA A 108 -39.66 -21.10 -8.65
CA ALA A 108 -39.74 -22.55 -8.80
C ALA A 108 -39.54 -22.93 -10.28
N ASN A 109 -38.39 -23.53 -10.60
CA ASN A 109 -38.23 -24.24 -11.86
C ASN A 109 -39.16 -25.45 -11.87
N ALA A 110 -39.76 -25.76 -13.02
CA ALA A 110 -40.74 -26.83 -13.19
C ALA A 110 -40.23 -28.26 -12.87
N GLU A 111 -38.96 -28.42 -12.50
CA GLU A 111 -38.26 -29.69 -12.29
C GLU A 111 -37.91 -30.01 -10.82
N GLY A 112 -38.44 -29.27 -9.84
CA GLY A 112 -38.34 -29.66 -8.42
C GLY A 112 -36.95 -29.56 -7.78
N THR A 113 -35.96 -29.03 -8.49
CA THR A 113 -34.66 -28.66 -7.92
C THR A 113 -34.72 -27.18 -7.49
N PRO A 114 -34.47 -26.85 -6.20
CA PRO A 114 -34.37 -25.45 -5.79
C PRO A 114 -33.19 -24.78 -6.51
N PRO A 115 -33.36 -23.57 -7.06
CA PRO A 115 -32.25 -22.85 -7.67
C PRO A 115 -31.19 -22.55 -6.60
N ALA A 116 -29.91 -22.65 -6.99
CA ALA A 116 -28.82 -22.22 -6.12
C ALA A 116 -28.97 -20.71 -5.79
N PRO A 117 -28.66 -20.28 -4.56
CA PRO A 117 -28.70 -18.87 -4.21
C PRO A 117 -27.79 -18.07 -5.14
N THR A 118 -28.28 -16.94 -5.64
CA THR A 118 -27.45 -16.00 -6.40
C THR A 118 -26.78 -15.05 -5.41
N ILE A 119 -25.46 -15.13 -5.30
CA ILE A 119 -24.67 -14.21 -4.47
C ILE A 119 -24.38 -12.97 -5.31
N VAL A 120 -24.96 -11.83 -4.91
CA VAL A 120 -24.62 -10.52 -5.50
C VAL A 120 -23.56 -9.89 -4.60
N ARG A 121 -22.32 -9.77 -5.11
CA ARG A 121 -21.25 -9.05 -4.44
C ARG A 121 -21.33 -7.58 -4.82
N ARG A 122 -21.48 -6.70 -3.82
CA ARG A 122 -21.38 -5.26 -4.02
C ARG A 122 -20.03 -4.78 -3.49
N SER A 123 -19.20 -4.27 -4.39
CA SER A 123 -17.97 -3.56 -4.05
C SER A 123 -18.22 -2.04 -4.08
N ALA A 124 -17.56 -1.30 -3.19
CA ALA A 124 -17.58 0.16 -3.21
C ALA A 124 -16.15 0.71 -3.28
N PRO A 125 -15.92 1.82 -4.03
CA PRO A 125 -14.61 2.43 -4.13
C PRO A 125 -14.18 3.03 -2.79
N VAL A 126 -12.94 2.75 -2.37
CA VAL A 126 -12.36 3.26 -1.13
C VAL A 126 -11.53 4.52 -1.44
N PRO A 127 -12.01 5.73 -1.10
CA PRO A 127 -11.24 6.95 -1.31
C PRO A 127 -9.98 6.93 -0.44
N PHE A 128 -8.91 7.54 -0.95
CA PHE A 128 -7.67 7.63 -0.20
C PHE A 128 -7.86 8.43 1.09
N SER A 129 -7.44 7.82 2.20
CA SER A 129 -7.23 8.48 3.49
C SER A 129 -6.03 7.86 4.17
N VAL A 130 -5.32 8.66 4.96
CA VAL A 130 -4.14 8.19 5.68
C VAL A 130 -4.53 7.13 6.71
N GLU A 131 -5.70 7.27 7.31
CA GLU A 131 -6.27 6.36 8.30
C GLU A 131 -6.52 4.98 7.68
N LYS A 132 -7.24 4.89 6.55
CA LYS A 132 -7.45 3.62 5.85
C LYS A 132 -6.15 2.99 5.36
N CYS A 133 -5.22 3.82 4.87
CA CYS A 133 -3.92 3.33 4.46
C CYS A 133 -3.13 2.75 5.64
N ALA A 134 -3.22 3.38 6.81
CA ALA A 134 -2.61 2.87 8.02
C ALA A 134 -3.24 1.56 8.49
N GLU A 135 -4.57 1.40 8.38
CA GLU A 135 -5.26 0.13 8.65
C GLU A 135 -4.67 -1.01 7.80
N TYR A 136 -4.65 -0.84 6.47
CA TYR A 136 -4.13 -1.88 5.58
C TYR A 136 -2.63 -2.15 5.79
N LEU A 137 -1.82 -1.10 5.97
CA LEU A 137 -0.36 -1.27 6.15
C LEU A 137 0.06 -1.79 7.52
N SER A 138 -0.85 -1.81 8.50
CA SER A 138 -0.58 -2.34 9.84
C SER A 138 -1.10 -3.76 10.03
N ASP A 139 -2.00 -4.22 9.14
CA ASP A 139 -2.57 -5.56 9.17
C ASP A 139 -1.61 -6.58 8.53
N PRO A 140 -1.24 -7.66 9.25
CA PRO A 140 -0.42 -8.74 8.69
C PRO A 140 -0.99 -9.39 7.43
N SER A 141 -2.32 -9.39 7.25
CA SER A 141 -3.01 -9.99 6.12
C SER A 141 -2.72 -9.26 4.80
N TYR A 142 -2.38 -7.97 4.87
CA TYR A 142 -2.01 -7.16 3.70
C TYR A 142 -0.49 -6.91 3.65
N ARG A 143 0.31 -7.83 4.18
CA ARG A 143 1.78 -7.71 4.18
C ARG A 143 2.36 -7.49 2.78
N ASP A 144 1.82 -8.13 1.76
CA ASP A 144 2.27 -7.96 0.37
C ASP A 144 2.12 -6.50 -0.10
N PHE A 145 1.07 -5.82 0.35
CA PHE A 145 0.85 -4.41 0.07
C PHE A 145 1.90 -3.53 0.77
N TYR A 146 2.22 -3.83 2.04
CA TYR A 146 3.30 -3.14 2.75
C TYR A 146 4.66 -3.34 2.07
N ASP A 147 5.00 -4.59 1.74
CA ASP A 147 6.27 -4.92 1.10
C ASP A 147 6.38 -4.25 -0.27
N PHE A 148 5.28 -4.22 -1.05
CA PHE A 148 5.19 -3.48 -2.29
C PHE A 148 5.49 -1.98 -2.13
N VAL A 149 4.88 -1.31 -1.14
CA VAL A 149 5.11 0.12 -0.88
C VAL A 149 6.58 0.36 -0.53
N ILE A 150 7.16 -0.47 0.34
CA ILE A 150 8.57 -0.35 0.73
C ILE A 150 9.50 -0.57 -0.48
N MET A 151 9.29 -1.61 -1.28
CA MET A 151 10.10 -1.89 -2.47
C MET A 151 9.97 -0.78 -3.51
N SER A 152 8.76 -0.30 -3.78
CA SER A 152 8.47 0.79 -4.72
C SER A 152 9.13 2.09 -4.27
N SER A 153 9.08 2.42 -2.97
CA SER A 153 9.70 3.61 -2.40
C SER A 153 11.24 3.64 -2.53
N ALA A 154 11.87 2.47 -2.75
CA ALA A 154 13.30 2.34 -2.98
C ALA A 154 13.69 2.37 -4.48
N SER A 155 12.72 2.30 -5.40
CA SER A 155 12.96 2.18 -6.85
C SER A 155 13.49 3.47 -7.47
N ARG A 156 14.82 3.60 -7.56
CA ARG A 156 15.49 4.79 -8.11
C ARG A 156 15.13 5.08 -9.57
N GLU A 157 14.84 4.04 -10.35
CA GLU A 157 14.56 4.15 -11.78
C GLU A 157 13.16 4.69 -12.04
N ALA A 158 12.13 4.21 -11.32
CA ALA A 158 10.76 4.68 -11.47
C ALA A 158 10.64 6.19 -11.21
N PHE A 159 11.24 6.67 -10.12
CA PHE A 159 11.27 8.11 -9.81
C PHE A 159 12.06 8.95 -10.83
N ARG A 160 13.02 8.37 -11.56
CA ARG A 160 13.73 9.09 -12.64
C ARG A 160 12.89 9.14 -13.91
N LEU A 161 12.14 8.08 -14.20
CA LEU A 161 11.26 7.98 -15.36
C LEU A 161 10.13 9.01 -15.24
N GLU A 162 9.45 9.06 -14.09
CA GLU A 162 8.34 10.00 -13.90
C GLU A 162 8.79 11.46 -14.00
N GLN A 163 9.98 11.81 -13.48
CA GLN A 163 10.53 13.15 -13.65
C GLN A 163 10.80 13.52 -15.12
N ARG A 164 11.13 12.53 -15.97
CA ARG A 164 11.31 12.77 -17.42
C ARG A 164 9.98 12.99 -18.11
N GLU A 165 8.95 12.23 -17.76
CA GLU A 165 7.61 12.38 -18.35
C GLU A 165 7.00 13.73 -17.98
N VAL A 166 7.08 14.13 -16.70
CA VAL A 166 6.66 15.46 -16.24
C VAL A 166 7.47 16.58 -16.90
N ALA A 167 8.77 16.38 -17.14
CA ALA A 167 9.60 17.37 -17.82
C ALA A 167 9.38 17.46 -19.33
N SER A 168 8.84 16.40 -19.96
CA SER A 168 8.57 16.35 -21.40
C SER A 168 7.15 16.78 -21.77
N GLY A 169 6.25 16.87 -20.79
CA GLY A 169 4.83 17.18 -20.98
C GLY A 169 4.45 18.64 -20.77
N ASN A 170 5.36 19.61 -21.00
CA ASN A 170 5.08 21.04 -20.86
C ASN A 170 5.39 21.83 -22.12
#